data_AF-A0A793CMQ0-F1
#
_entry.id   AF-A0A793CMQ0-F1
#
_cell.length_a   1.000
_cell.length_b   1.000
_cell.length_c   1.000
_cell.angle_alpha   90.00
_cell.angle_beta   90.00
_cell.angle_gamma   90.00
#
_symmetry.space_group_name_H-M   'P 1'
#
loop_
_entity.id
_entity.type
_entity.pdbx_description
1 polymer ?
#
loop_
_entity_poly.entity_id
_entity_poly.type
_entity_poly.pdbx_seq_one_letter_code
_entity_poly.pdbx_strand_id
1 'polypeptide(L)'
;MRNDIDVVITWVDGNEPDWIKEYTYYKGCEPGRFRDIGVLKYIFRSLEKNMPWVRKIHFVTNGQYPTWLNLEHPKIYFHAHKDFFIYKDALPVFNSNAIELNFANIPDLSERFILFNDDMLVLKQVKEERFFDNGLPVDYCKLSYPRKGRLYKWLKPQNYLACELINNNYLYLKNTRVNQINKKNLYNKDYNLSTNISNFIFSIFRKVKWFEVYHHPQPHLKSTWLDKTSELRNAVVRNTIYTKFRAKTDVSHYLYRYQNLLNNKFTPRQYNDHYSIYVKNVNEFNKNIKKYFSNT
;
A
#
# COMPACT_ATOMS: atom_id res chain seq x y z
N MET A 1 -18.09 -19.46 -4.95
CA MET A 1 -16.74 -19.36 -4.36
C MET A 1 -16.88 -18.63 -3.04
N ARG A 2 -16.18 -19.02 -1.97
CA ARG A 2 -16.26 -18.26 -0.72
C ARG A 2 -15.67 -16.87 -0.96
N ASN A 3 -16.46 -15.83 -0.66
CA ASN A 3 -16.01 -14.45 -0.64
C ASN A 3 -14.95 -14.34 0.46
N ASP A 4 -13.68 -14.52 0.12
CA ASP A 4 -12.55 -14.46 1.06
C ASP A 4 -11.60 -13.31 0.68
N ILE A 5 -12.11 -12.17 0.23
CA ILE A 5 -11.26 -11.00 -0.02
C ILE A 5 -11.68 -9.87 0.91
N ASP A 6 -10.71 -9.41 1.69
CA ASP A 6 -10.90 -8.30 2.62
C ASP A 6 -10.24 -7.02 2.12
N VAL A 7 -10.66 -5.90 2.68
CA VAL A 7 -10.03 -4.59 2.50
C VAL A 7 -9.53 -4.11 3.86
N VAL A 8 -8.31 -3.58 3.91
CA VAL A 8 -7.76 -2.90 5.09
C VAL A 8 -7.68 -1.42 4.77
N ILE A 9 -8.38 -0.58 5.55
CA ILE A 9 -8.32 0.88 5.46
C ILE A 9 -7.66 1.43 6.71
N THR A 10 -6.67 2.30 6.54
CA THR A 10 -6.09 3.09 7.64
C THR A 10 -6.67 4.48 7.67
N TRP A 11 -6.86 5.04 8.86
CA TRP A 11 -7.23 6.45 9.01
C TRP A 11 -6.78 7.00 10.37
N VAL A 12 -6.59 8.32 10.41
CA VAL A 12 -6.37 9.10 11.63
C VAL A 12 -6.97 10.49 11.45
N ASP A 13 -7.69 10.96 12.47
CA ASP A 13 -8.07 12.35 12.62
C ASP A 13 -6.91 13.13 13.23
N GLY A 14 -6.17 13.86 12.39
CA GLY A 14 -5.10 14.72 12.88
C GLY A 14 -5.57 16.00 13.57
N ASN A 15 -6.89 16.23 13.70
CA ASN A 15 -7.44 17.32 14.48
C ASN A 15 -7.87 16.90 15.89
N GLU A 16 -7.81 15.60 16.25
CA GLU A 16 -8.19 15.16 17.59
C GLU A 16 -7.19 15.69 18.63
N PRO A 17 -7.64 16.45 19.65
CA PRO A 17 -6.74 17.06 20.63
C PRO A 17 -5.84 16.08 21.38
N ASP A 18 -6.37 14.93 21.79
CA ASP A 18 -5.61 13.93 22.54
C ASP A 18 -4.52 13.30 21.69
N TRP A 19 -4.81 13.00 20.42
CA TRP A 19 -3.81 12.52 19.47
C TRP A 19 -2.75 13.58 19.16
N ILE A 20 -3.12 14.85 18.99
CA ILE A 20 -2.16 15.95 18.78
C ILE A 20 -1.22 16.06 19.99
N LYS A 21 -1.77 15.96 21.21
CA LYS A 21 -0.99 16.01 22.46
C LYS A 21 0.02 14.85 22.53
N GLU A 22 -0.42 13.62 22.25
CA GLU A 22 0.45 12.45 22.24
C GLU A 22 1.52 12.56 21.14
N TYR A 23 1.14 12.94 19.92
CA TYR A 23 2.06 13.17 18.81
C TYR A 23 3.12 14.21 19.17
N THR A 24 2.70 15.35 19.71
CA THR A 24 3.59 16.48 20.07
C THR A 24 4.54 16.08 21.19
N TYR A 25 4.08 15.31 22.17
CA TYR A 25 4.93 14.77 23.24
C TYR A 25 6.09 13.94 22.68
N TYR A 26 5.84 13.05 21.72
CA TYR A 26 6.89 12.22 21.13
C TYR A 26 7.71 12.92 20.03
N LYS A 27 7.11 13.85 19.28
CA LYS A 27 7.78 14.50 18.13
C LYS A 27 8.53 15.76 18.50
N GLY A 28 8.05 16.51 19.49
CA GLY A 28 8.51 17.86 19.82
C GLY A 28 7.96 18.96 18.89
N CYS A 29 7.00 18.66 18.01
CA CYS A 29 6.32 19.65 17.18
C CYS A 29 4.91 19.18 16.78
N GLU A 30 4.09 20.12 16.32
CA GLU A 30 2.74 19.81 15.83
C GLU A 30 2.74 18.98 14.53
N PRO A 31 1.69 18.18 14.30
CA PRO A 31 1.57 17.32 13.14
C PRO A 31 1.33 18.10 11.84
N GLY A 32 2.25 18.00 10.87
CA GLY A 32 2.13 18.65 9.56
C GLY A 32 1.56 17.78 8.42
N ARG A 33 1.31 16.48 8.65
CA ARG A 33 1.04 15.49 7.58
C ARG A 33 -0.23 14.63 7.76
N PHE A 34 -1.04 14.89 8.80
CA PHE A 34 -2.14 14.00 9.21
C PHE A 34 -3.52 14.64 8.98
N ARG A 35 -3.71 15.29 7.83
CA ARG A 35 -4.94 16.05 7.56
C ARG A 35 -6.05 15.13 7.07
N ASP A 36 -7.16 15.07 7.80
CA ASP A 36 -8.42 14.57 7.24
C ASP A 36 -9.06 15.64 6.35
N ILE A 37 -9.46 15.23 5.14
CA ILE A 37 -10.15 16.07 4.16
C ILE A 37 -11.62 15.65 3.96
N GLY A 38 -12.14 14.78 4.83
CA GLY A 38 -13.54 14.34 4.83
C GLY A 38 -13.89 13.35 3.71
N VAL A 39 -12.89 12.69 3.12
CA VAL A 39 -13.08 11.72 2.02
C VAL A 39 -13.51 10.34 2.50
N LEU A 40 -13.23 9.99 3.76
CA LEU A 40 -13.44 8.65 4.31
C LEU A 40 -14.87 8.13 4.11
N LYS A 41 -15.90 8.96 4.33
CA LYS A 41 -17.30 8.57 4.08
C LYS A 41 -17.56 8.16 2.63
N TYR A 42 -16.90 8.81 1.68
CA TYR A 42 -17.02 8.48 0.27
C TYR A 42 -16.25 7.21 -0.08
N ILE A 43 -15.16 6.90 0.62
CA ILE A 43 -14.42 5.64 0.48
C ILE A 43 -15.32 4.46 0.87
N PHE A 44 -15.95 4.51 2.04
CA PHE A 44 -16.86 3.44 2.47
C PHE A 44 -18.03 3.25 1.49
N ARG A 45 -18.66 4.35 1.03
CA ARG A 45 -19.75 4.28 0.03
C ARG A 45 -19.28 3.79 -1.33
N SER A 46 -18.08 4.17 -1.73
CA SER A 46 -17.42 3.72 -2.95
C SER A 46 -17.19 2.20 -2.91
N LEU A 47 -16.66 1.67 -1.81
CA LEU A 47 -16.47 0.22 -1.64
C LEU A 47 -17.80 -0.54 -1.61
N GLU A 48 -18.78 -0.06 -0.86
CA GLU A 48 -20.12 -0.66 -0.78
C GLU A 48 -20.76 -0.78 -2.18
N LYS A 49 -20.71 0.30 -2.97
CA LYS A 49 -21.32 0.35 -4.29
C LYS A 49 -20.52 -0.42 -5.34
N ASN A 50 -19.20 -0.29 -5.35
CA ASN A 50 -18.36 -0.72 -6.47
C ASN A 50 -17.58 -2.01 -6.22
N MET A 51 -17.49 -2.47 -4.98
CA MET A 51 -16.83 -3.71 -4.58
C MET A 51 -17.73 -4.56 -3.65
N PRO A 52 -18.98 -4.87 -4.04
CA PRO A 52 -19.94 -5.54 -3.15
C PRO A 52 -19.51 -6.96 -2.74
N TRP A 53 -18.57 -7.57 -3.47
CA TRP A 53 -17.96 -8.87 -3.19
C TRP A 53 -16.98 -8.87 -2.02
N VAL A 54 -16.51 -7.71 -1.56
CA VAL A 54 -15.63 -7.61 -0.38
C VAL A 54 -16.32 -8.24 0.83
N ARG A 55 -15.59 -9.14 1.50
CA ARG A 55 -16.07 -9.87 2.67
C ARG A 55 -16.08 -8.98 3.90
N LYS A 56 -14.91 -8.45 4.30
CA LYS A 56 -14.76 -7.53 5.44
C LYS A 56 -13.93 -6.30 5.07
N ILE A 57 -14.26 -5.18 5.71
CA ILE A 57 -13.48 -3.96 5.73
C ILE A 57 -12.90 -3.84 7.14
N HIS A 58 -11.60 -4.08 7.26
CA HIS A 58 -10.84 -3.86 8.49
C HIS A 58 -10.45 -2.39 8.56
N PHE A 59 -11.16 -1.62 9.38
CA PHE A 59 -10.92 -0.20 9.60
C PHE A 59 -9.94 -0.04 10.76
N VAL A 60 -8.71 0.36 10.42
CA VAL A 60 -7.56 0.43 11.30
C VAL A 60 -7.26 1.87 11.68
N THR A 61 -7.26 2.18 12.97
CA THR A 61 -6.94 3.52 13.48
C THR A 61 -6.12 3.45 14.77
N ASN A 62 -5.75 4.60 15.31
CA ASN A 62 -5.17 4.73 16.64
C ASN A 62 -6.19 4.62 17.80
N GLY A 63 -7.44 4.23 17.52
CA GLY A 63 -8.54 4.19 18.49
C GLY A 63 -9.67 5.16 18.18
N GLN A 64 -9.44 6.11 17.28
CA GLN A 64 -10.44 7.06 16.80
C GLN A 64 -11.38 6.42 15.78
N TYR A 65 -12.60 6.91 15.68
CA TYR A 65 -13.48 6.65 14.55
C TYR A 65 -14.46 7.82 14.37
N PRO A 66 -14.91 8.10 13.13
CA PRO A 66 -15.87 9.17 12.91
C PRO A 66 -17.24 8.85 13.51
N THR A 67 -17.92 9.84 14.09
CA THR A 67 -19.24 9.67 14.72
C THR A 67 -20.34 9.20 13.76
N TRP A 68 -20.18 9.43 12.46
CA TRP A 68 -21.11 8.99 11.42
C TRP A 68 -20.93 7.51 11.03
N LEU A 69 -19.85 6.86 11.45
CA LEU A 69 -19.55 5.48 11.07
C LEU A 69 -20.34 4.49 11.93
N ASN A 70 -21.20 3.70 11.30
CA ASN A 70 -21.91 2.61 11.98
C ASN A 70 -21.00 1.39 12.15
N LEU A 71 -20.49 1.16 13.36
CA LEU A 71 -19.65 0.01 13.69
C LEU A 71 -20.41 -1.31 13.77
N GLU A 72 -21.75 -1.29 13.90
CA GLU A 72 -22.60 -2.49 13.90
C GLU A 72 -22.83 -3.05 12.49
N HIS A 73 -22.30 -2.39 11.45
CA HIS A 73 -22.45 -2.88 10.09
C HIS A 73 -21.68 -4.21 9.91
N PRO A 74 -22.30 -5.29 9.42
CA PRO A 74 -21.75 -6.65 9.48
C PRO A 74 -20.45 -6.87 8.69
N LYS A 75 -20.12 -5.95 7.78
CA LYS A 75 -18.86 -5.95 7.01
C LYS A 75 -17.77 -5.05 7.58
N ILE A 76 -18.05 -4.18 8.55
CA ILE A 76 -17.08 -3.22 9.08
C ILE A 76 -16.52 -3.78 10.38
N TYR A 77 -15.20 -3.92 10.45
CA TYR A 77 -14.49 -4.43 11.63
C TYR A 77 -13.48 -3.38 12.04
N PHE A 78 -13.72 -2.76 13.19
CA PHE A 78 -12.85 -1.74 13.75
C PHE A 78 -11.69 -2.37 14.52
N HIS A 79 -10.48 -1.85 14.31
CA HIS A 79 -9.26 -2.27 14.99
C HIS A 79 -8.45 -1.04 15.40
N ALA A 80 -8.17 -0.89 16.69
CA ALA A 80 -7.13 0.01 17.16
C ALA A 80 -5.75 -0.63 16.95
N HIS A 81 -4.67 0.17 16.85
CA HIS A 81 -3.30 -0.35 16.69
C HIS A 81 -2.94 -1.45 17.71
N LYS A 82 -3.40 -1.32 18.97
CA LYS A 82 -3.14 -2.29 20.05
C LYS A 82 -3.73 -3.68 19.81
N ASP A 83 -4.71 -3.81 18.91
CA ASP A 83 -5.44 -5.05 18.67
C ASP A 83 -4.66 -6.03 17.79
N PHE A 84 -3.71 -5.54 16.98
CA PHE A 84 -2.95 -6.35 16.02
C PHE A 84 -1.43 -6.10 16.02
N PHE A 85 -0.92 -5.12 16.76
CA PHE A 85 0.53 -4.94 16.88
C PHE A 85 1.18 -6.16 17.56
N ILE A 86 2.16 -6.76 16.87
CA ILE A 86 2.92 -7.91 17.40
C ILE A 86 3.77 -7.53 18.62
N TYR A 87 4.26 -6.29 18.66
CA TYR A 87 5.04 -5.71 19.76
C TYR A 87 4.25 -4.56 20.37
N LYS A 88 3.48 -4.84 21.43
CA LYS A 88 2.63 -3.84 22.09
C LYS A 88 3.44 -2.72 22.74
N ASP A 89 4.66 -3.03 23.15
CA ASP A 89 5.65 -2.10 23.71
C ASP A 89 6.22 -1.10 22.68
N ALA A 90 6.00 -1.32 21.39
CA ALA A 90 6.35 -0.33 20.36
C ALA A 90 5.41 0.89 20.35
N LEU A 91 4.17 0.72 20.83
CA LEU A 91 3.14 1.75 20.80
C LEU A 91 3.40 2.88 21.82
N PRO A 92 2.88 4.10 21.56
CA PRO A 92 2.23 4.54 20.34
C PRO A 92 3.24 4.72 19.18
N VAL A 93 2.75 4.58 17.95
CA VAL A 93 3.50 4.88 16.73
C VAL A 93 2.66 5.76 15.78
N PHE A 94 3.35 6.63 15.05
CA PHE A 94 2.79 7.57 14.07
C PHE A 94 3.38 7.33 12.67
N ASN A 95 3.93 6.13 12.47
CA ASN A 95 4.59 5.70 11.24
C ASN A 95 3.69 4.73 10.48
N SER A 96 3.16 5.15 9.32
CA SER A 96 2.28 4.28 8.52
C SER A 96 2.97 2.97 8.14
N ASN A 97 4.28 2.97 7.85
CA ASN A 97 4.99 1.74 7.54
C ASN A 97 5.01 0.77 8.72
N ALA A 98 5.27 1.27 9.94
CA ALA A 98 5.24 0.45 11.15
C ALA A 98 3.86 -0.18 11.38
N ILE A 99 2.80 0.61 11.16
CA ILE A 99 1.40 0.17 11.28
C ILE A 99 1.09 -0.88 10.21
N GLU A 100 1.37 -0.55 8.95
CA GLU A 100 1.09 -1.41 7.80
C GLU A 100 1.75 -2.77 7.94
N LEU A 101 3.03 -2.83 8.32
CA LEU A 101 3.81 -4.07 8.50
C LEU A 101 3.20 -5.06 9.51
N ASN A 102 2.23 -4.64 10.33
CA ASN A 102 1.52 -5.50 11.27
C ASN A 102 0.20 -6.08 10.72
N PHE A 103 -0.29 -5.69 9.54
CA PHE A 103 -1.64 -6.07 9.09
C PHE A 103 -1.92 -7.57 9.03
N ALA A 104 -0.91 -8.40 8.76
CA ALA A 104 -1.09 -9.85 8.77
C ALA A 104 -1.51 -10.41 10.15
N ASN A 105 -1.38 -9.64 11.22
CA ASN A 105 -1.81 -10.00 12.57
C ASN A 105 -3.24 -9.55 12.89
N ILE A 106 -3.92 -8.83 11.98
CA ILE A 106 -5.31 -8.42 12.19
C ILE A 106 -6.18 -9.67 12.39
N PRO A 107 -6.97 -9.72 13.49
CA PRO A 107 -7.87 -10.83 13.76
C PRO A 107 -8.82 -11.07 12.59
N ASP A 108 -8.95 -12.35 12.21
CA ASP A 108 -9.81 -12.80 11.11
C ASP A 108 -9.52 -12.15 9.73
N LEU A 109 -8.32 -11.59 9.51
CA LEU A 109 -7.93 -11.14 8.17
C LEU A 109 -7.76 -12.35 7.23
N SER A 110 -8.38 -12.29 6.05
CA SER A 110 -8.29 -13.31 5.01
C SER A 110 -6.87 -13.47 4.45
N GLU A 111 -6.60 -14.61 3.81
CA GLU A 111 -5.40 -14.83 3.00
C GLU A 111 -5.26 -13.78 1.88
N ARG A 112 -6.38 -13.38 1.29
CA ARG A 112 -6.41 -12.38 0.22
C ARG A 112 -6.96 -11.07 0.79
N PHE A 113 -6.14 -10.02 0.78
CA PHE A 113 -6.60 -8.72 1.25
C PHE A 113 -6.05 -7.59 0.38
N ILE A 114 -6.76 -6.47 0.35
CA ILE A 114 -6.40 -5.27 -0.40
C ILE A 114 -6.03 -4.19 0.61
N LEU A 115 -4.79 -3.71 0.54
CA LEU A 115 -4.39 -2.51 1.25
C LEU A 115 -4.95 -1.28 0.51
N PHE A 116 -5.81 -0.53 1.19
CA PHE A 116 -6.57 0.58 0.64
C PHE A 116 -6.35 1.82 1.51
N ASN A 117 -5.64 2.82 1.02
CA ASN A 117 -5.39 4.04 1.79
C ASN A 117 -6.61 4.97 1.83
N ASP A 118 -6.58 5.94 2.75
CA ASP A 118 -7.60 6.98 2.93
C ASP A 118 -7.62 8.06 1.83
N ASP A 119 -6.76 7.96 0.83
CA ASP A 119 -6.71 8.83 -0.34
C ASP A 119 -7.10 8.12 -1.65
N MET A 120 -7.68 6.92 -1.55
CA MET A 120 -8.07 6.09 -2.70
C MET A 120 -9.60 6.02 -2.84
N LEU A 121 -10.11 6.05 -4.07
CA LEU A 121 -11.54 5.93 -4.36
C LEU A 121 -11.77 5.00 -5.56
N VAL A 122 -12.78 4.15 -5.47
CA VAL A 122 -13.26 3.31 -6.58
C VAL A 122 -14.45 4.00 -7.24
N LEU A 123 -14.33 4.34 -8.52
CA LEU A 123 -15.33 5.17 -9.21
C LEU A 123 -16.37 4.36 -9.97
N LYS A 124 -16.02 3.13 -10.37
CA LYS A 124 -16.89 2.20 -11.10
C LYS A 124 -16.85 0.83 -10.48
N GLN A 125 -17.89 0.05 -10.72
CA GLN A 125 -17.94 -1.34 -10.28
C GLN A 125 -16.74 -2.12 -10.82
N VAL A 126 -16.02 -2.77 -9.90
CA VAL A 126 -14.88 -3.63 -10.22
C VAL A 126 -15.20 -5.04 -9.77
N LYS A 127 -14.77 -6.03 -10.54
CA LYS A 127 -14.89 -7.44 -10.15
C LYS A 127 -13.67 -7.89 -9.33
N GLU A 128 -13.77 -9.01 -8.64
CA GLU A 128 -12.67 -9.54 -7.83
C GLU A 128 -11.41 -9.82 -8.65
N GLU A 129 -11.56 -10.21 -9.92
CA GLU A 129 -10.49 -10.48 -10.89
C GLU A 129 -9.66 -9.23 -11.25
N ARG A 130 -10.10 -8.05 -10.81
CA ARG A 130 -9.28 -6.84 -10.85
C ARG A 130 -8.10 -6.91 -9.88
N PHE A 131 -8.25 -7.65 -8.79
CA PHE A 131 -7.29 -7.74 -7.69
C PHE A 131 -6.75 -9.15 -7.49
N PHE A 132 -7.55 -10.19 -7.72
CA PHE A 132 -7.15 -11.58 -7.52
C PHE A 132 -7.67 -12.48 -8.63
N ASP A 133 -6.77 -13.27 -9.22
CA ASP A 133 -7.10 -14.25 -10.27
C ASP A 133 -6.41 -15.57 -9.91
N ASN A 134 -7.20 -16.66 -9.88
CA ASN A 134 -6.76 -17.98 -9.41
C ASN A 134 -6.07 -17.96 -8.03
N GLY A 135 -6.59 -17.13 -7.12
CA GLY A 135 -6.10 -17.00 -5.75
C GLY A 135 -4.81 -16.17 -5.61
N LEU A 136 -4.22 -15.70 -6.70
CA LEU A 136 -3.02 -14.88 -6.70
C LEU A 136 -3.35 -13.39 -6.93
N PRO A 137 -2.57 -12.46 -6.34
CA PRO A 137 -2.68 -11.04 -6.64
C PRO A 137 -2.51 -10.77 -8.13
N VAL A 138 -3.36 -9.93 -8.69
CA VAL A 138 -3.19 -9.41 -10.05
C VAL A 138 -2.27 -8.19 -9.98
N ASP A 139 -1.11 -8.26 -10.64
CA ASP A 139 -0.09 -7.23 -10.64
C ASP A 139 0.72 -7.28 -11.95
N TYR A 140 1.61 -6.33 -12.15
CA TYR A 140 2.52 -6.30 -13.28
C TYR A 140 3.97 -6.10 -12.83
N CYS A 141 4.87 -6.80 -13.51
CA CYS A 141 6.30 -6.60 -13.37
C CYS A 141 6.77 -5.56 -14.38
N LYS A 142 7.26 -4.40 -13.92
CA LYS A 142 7.97 -3.43 -14.76
C LYS A 142 9.33 -3.09 -14.15
N LEU A 143 10.39 -3.66 -14.70
CA LEU A 143 11.77 -3.39 -14.32
C LEU A 143 12.19 -2.01 -14.80
N SER A 144 12.96 -1.27 -13.99
CA SER A 144 13.36 0.09 -14.33
C SER A 144 14.64 0.52 -13.57
N TYR A 145 15.03 1.78 -13.72
CA TYR A 145 16.17 2.38 -13.02
C TYR A 145 15.79 2.79 -11.58
N PRO A 146 16.66 2.58 -10.57
CA PRO A 146 16.35 2.96 -9.20
C PRO A 146 16.22 4.47 -9.01
N ARG A 147 15.17 4.93 -8.33
CA ARG A 147 14.97 6.35 -8.00
C ARG A 147 15.78 6.68 -6.75
N LYS A 148 17.03 7.14 -6.91
CA LYS A 148 17.94 7.41 -5.78
C LYS A 148 18.99 8.47 -6.10
N GLY A 149 19.70 8.94 -5.07
CA GLY A 149 20.84 9.83 -5.18
C GLY A 149 20.51 11.32 -5.26
N ARG A 150 21.56 12.14 -5.30
CA ARG A 150 21.46 13.61 -5.18
C ARG A 150 20.66 14.24 -6.32
N LEU A 151 20.85 13.77 -7.56
CA LEU A 151 20.13 14.29 -8.72
C LEU A 151 18.62 14.05 -8.60
N TYR A 152 18.20 12.84 -8.22
CA TYR A 152 16.78 12.54 -8.03
C TYR A 152 16.18 13.36 -6.87
N LYS A 153 16.93 13.52 -5.77
CA LYS A 153 16.52 14.38 -4.64
C LYS A 153 16.28 15.81 -5.08
N TRP A 154 17.13 16.35 -5.94
CA TRP A 154 17.00 17.71 -6.46
C TRP A 154 15.79 17.84 -7.40
N LEU A 155 15.56 16.87 -8.28
CA LEU A 155 14.45 16.89 -9.25
C LEU A 155 13.06 16.64 -8.62
N LYS A 156 12.99 15.77 -7.59
CA LYS A 156 11.73 15.30 -6.97
C LYS A 156 11.85 15.24 -5.44
N PRO A 157 12.11 16.36 -4.75
CA PRO A 157 12.36 16.37 -3.31
C PRO A 157 11.20 15.80 -2.48
N GLN A 158 9.96 16.01 -2.92
CA GLN A 158 8.75 15.50 -2.25
C GLN A 158 8.64 13.97 -2.27
N ASN A 159 9.17 13.32 -3.31
CA ASN A 159 9.11 11.86 -3.47
C ASN A 159 10.36 11.14 -2.96
N TYR A 160 11.41 11.90 -2.64
CA TYR A 160 12.72 11.36 -2.31
C TYR A 160 12.67 10.41 -1.11
N LEU A 161 12.00 10.82 -0.02
CA LEU A 161 11.87 9.98 1.19
C LEU A 161 11.13 8.67 0.88
N ALA A 162 10.00 8.74 0.16
CA ALA A 162 9.27 7.53 -0.25
C ALA A 162 10.13 6.61 -1.11
N CYS A 163 10.96 7.18 -1.99
CA CYS A 163 11.89 6.39 -2.79
C CYS A 163 13.03 5.79 -1.96
N GLU A 164 13.55 6.46 -0.93
CA GLU A 164 14.52 5.88 0.00
C GLU A 164 13.95 4.62 0.67
N LEU A 165 12.72 4.70 1.19
CA LEU A 165 12.01 3.56 1.78
C LEU A 165 11.84 2.41 0.78
N ILE A 166 11.44 2.74 -0.45
CA ILE A 166 11.31 1.75 -1.52
C ILE A 166 12.67 1.09 -1.83
N ASN A 167 13.76 1.86 -1.89
CA ASN A 167 15.10 1.31 -2.10
C ASN A 167 15.52 0.36 -0.97
N ASN A 168 15.15 0.67 0.29
CA ASN A 168 15.46 -0.20 1.43
C ASN A 168 14.83 -1.58 1.28
N ASN A 169 13.60 -1.67 0.78
CA ASN A 169 12.92 -2.95 0.58
C ASN A 169 13.79 -3.94 -0.22
N TYR A 170 14.52 -3.48 -1.25
CA TYR A 170 15.37 -4.36 -2.06
C TYR A 170 16.59 -4.91 -1.32
N LEU A 171 17.10 -4.21 -0.30
CA LEU A 171 18.27 -4.64 0.48
C LEU A 171 17.97 -5.90 1.30
N TYR A 172 16.70 -6.10 1.65
CA TYR A 172 16.26 -7.15 2.56
C TYR A 172 15.48 -8.27 1.85
N LEU A 173 15.52 -8.29 0.51
CA LEU A 173 15.00 -9.39 -0.30
C LEU A 173 16.07 -10.49 -0.42
N LYS A 174 15.69 -11.73 -0.06
CA LYS A 174 16.57 -12.91 -0.10
C LYS A 174 17.16 -13.17 -1.49
N ASN A 175 16.40 -12.86 -2.54
CA ASN A 175 16.78 -13.20 -3.90
C ASN A 175 16.26 -12.18 -4.89
N THR A 176 17.17 -11.53 -5.62
CA THR A 176 16.84 -10.39 -6.50
C THR A 176 17.27 -10.63 -7.94
N ARG A 177 17.49 -11.88 -8.35
CA ARG A 177 17.94 -12.16 -9.73
C ARG A 177 16.76 -12.08 -10.70
N VAL A 178 16.97 -11.43 -11.85
CA VAL A 178 15.90 -11.31 -12.86
C VAL A 178 15.45 -12.69 -13.37
N ASN A 179 16.39 -13.64 -13.49
CA ASN A 179 16.10 -14.98 -14.02
C ASN A 179 15.24 -15.86 -13.10
N GLN A 180 14.88 -15.41 -11.89
CA GLN A 180 13.84 -16.07 -11.08
C GLN A 180 12.44 -15.74 -11.53
N ILE A 181 12.25 -14.60 -12.19
CA ILE A 181 10.95 -14.21 -12.71
C ILE A 181 10.72 -15.04 -13.97
N ASN A 182 9.65 -15.83 -13.96
CA ASN A 182 9.24 -16.64 -15.10
C ASN A 182 9.08 -15.77 -16.34
N LYS A 183 9.47 -16.27 -17.52
CA LYS A 183 9.36 -15.51 -18.78
C LYS A 183 7.94 -14.96 -19.01
N LYS A 184 6.90 -15.73 -18.71
CA LYS A 184 5.47 -15.33 -18.82
C LYS A 184 5.03 -14.20 -17.88
N ASN A 185 5.77 -14.02 -16.78
CA ASN A 185 5.53 -12.99 -15.76
C ASN A 185 6.38 -11.74 -16.03
N LEU A 186 7.56 -11.93 -16.63
CA LEU A 186 8.44 -10.86 -17.07
C LEU A 186 7.95 -10.23 -18.40
N TYR A 187 7.38 -11.02 -19.30
CA TYR A 187 6.79 -10.57 -20.55
C TYR A 187 5.37 -11.11 -20.67
N ASN A 188 4.41 -10.22 -20.88
CA ASN A 188 3.01 -10.60 -20.98
C ASN A 188 2.27 -9.71 -21.98
N LYS A 189 1.30 -10.28 -22.70
CA LYS A 189 0.44 -9.54 -23.64
C LYS A 189 -0.49 -8.55 -22.93
N ASP A 190 -0.82 -8.83 -21.67
CA ASP A 190 -1.66 -7.99 -20.83
C ASP A 190 -0.86 -6.83 -20.19
N TYR A 191 0.43 -6.68 -20.53
CA TYR A 191 1.25 -5.53 -20.17
C TYR A 191 1.24 -4.48 -21.28
N ASN A 192 1.45 -3.23 -20.88
CA ASN A 192 1.72 -2.16 -21.85
C ASN A 192 2.99 -2.48 -22.65
N LEU A 193 3.01 -2.05 -23.91
CA LEU A 193 4.21 -2.20 -24.76
C LEU A 193 5.45 -1.59 -24.09
N SER A 194 5.32 -0.41 -23.47
CA SER A 194 6.40 0.23 -22.74
C SER A 194 6.91 -0.58 -21.54
N THR A 195 6.05 -1.39 -20.91
CA THR A 195 6.43 -2.30 -19.82
C THR A 195 7.27 -3.45 -20.36
N ASN A 196 6.83 -4.12 -21.43
CA ASN A 196 7.59 -5.21 -22.05
C ASN A 196 8.95 -4.73 -22.59
N ILE A 197 9.02 -3.55 -23.21
CA ILE A 197 10.28 -2.94 -23.67
C ILE A 197 11.20 -2.65 -22.48
N SER A 198 10.67 -2.06 -21.41
CA SER A 198 11.45 -1.80 -20.19
C SER A 198 12.00 -3.11 -19.62
N ASN A 199 11.17 -4.15 -19.53
CA ASN A 199 11.60 -5.46 -19.04
C ASN A 199 12.69 -6.08 -19.93
N PHE A 200 12.61 -5.93 -21.25
CA PHE A 200 13.66 -6.37 -22.17
C PHE A 200 14.98 -5.67 -21.88
N ILE A 201 15.00 -4.34 -21.84
CA ILE A 201 16.20 -3.54 -21.57
C ILE A 201 16.80 -3.91 -20.20
N PHE A 202 15.97 -3.98 -19.17
CA PHE A 202 16.45 -4.20 -17.80
C PHE A 202 16.70 -5.67 -17.46
N SER A 203 16.23 -6.62 -18.26
CA SER A 203 16.55 -8.04 -18.09
C SER A 203 18.01 -8.40 -18.38
N ILE A 204 18.71 -7.53 -19.12
CA ILE A 204 20.15 -7.66 -19.38
C ILE A 204 20.93 -7.56 -18.05
N PHE A 205 20.39 -6.84 -17.06
CA PHE A 205 20.97 -6.80 -15.72
C PHE A 205 20.67 -8.09 -14.96
N ARG A 206 21.69 -8.69 -14.33
CA ARG A 206 21.53 -9.92 -13.53
C ARG A 206 20.59 -9.75 -12.33
N LYS A 207 20.57 -8.56 -11.72
CA LYS A 207 19.77 -8.25 -10.52
C LYS A 207 18.69 -7.22 -10.85
N VAL A 208 17.50 -7.44 -10.31
CA VAL A 208 16.43 -6.45 -10.23
C VAL A 208 16.93 -5.28 -9.40
N LYS A 209 16.91 -4.09 -10.01
CA LYS A 209 17.29 -2.83 -9.34
C LYS A 209 16.09 -2.03 -8.87
N TRP A 210 14.95 -2.19 -9.54
CA TRP A 210 13.72 -1.46 -9.27
C TRP A 210 12.54 -2.09 -10.00
N PHE A 211 11.43 -2.26 -9.30
CA PHE A 211 10.08 -2.47 -9.83
C PHE A 211 9.30 -1.15 -9.82
N GLU A 212 8.64 -0.82 -10.92
CA GLU A 212 7.75 0.34 -10.98
C GLU A 212 6.76 0.32 -9.82
N VAL A 213 6.65 1.46 -9.14
CA VAL A 213 5.75 1.66 -8.02
C VAL A 213 4.59 2.52 -8.50
N TYR A 214 3.39 2.11 -8.13
CA TYR A 214 2.15 2.82 -8.43
C TYR A 214 1.31 2.87 -7.17
N HIS A 215 0.70 4.04 -6.90
CA HIS A 215 -0.03 4.28 -5.66
C HIS A 215 -1.53 4.02 -5.87
N HIS A 216 -1.90 2.74 -5.89
CA HIS A 216 -3.28 2.25 -6.02
C HIS A 216 -3.55 1.18 -4.96
N PRO A 217 -4.82 0.78 -4.73
CA PRO A 217 -5.11 -0.29 -3.78
C PRO A 217 -4.32 -1.55 -4.16
N GLN A 218 -3.56 -2.08 -3.21
CA GLN A 218 -2.59 -3.16 -3.46
C GLN A 218 -3.13 -4.50 -2.98
N PRO A 219 -3.32 -5.49 -3.86
CA PRO A 219 -3.65 -6.85 -3.44
C PRO A 219 -2.43 -7.54 -2.81
N HIS A 220 -2.65 -8.19 -1.68
CA HIS A 220 -1.63 -8.90 -0.91
C HIS A 220 -2.07 -10.32 -0.56
N LEU A 221 -1.07 -11.16 -0.29
CA LEU A 221 -1.23 -12.50 0.27
C LEU A 221 -0.76 -12.48 1.72
N LYS A 222 -1.62 -12.77 2.68
CA LYS A 222 -1.28 -12.82 4.11
C LYS A 222 -0.14 -13.82 4.38
N SER A 223 -0.12 -14.95 3.69
CA SER A 223 0.98 -15.92 3.78
C SER A 223 2.37 -15.35 3.44
N THR A 224 2.46 -14.37 2.53
CA THR A 224 3.73 -13.71 2.20
C THR A 224 4.23 -12.84 3.36
N TRP A 225 3.33 -12.27 4.14
CA TRP A 225 3.65 -11.44 5.28
C TRP A 225 4.03 -12.27 6.52
N LEU A 226 3.44 -13.45 6.66
CA LEU A 226 3.73 -14.40 7.74
C LEU A 226 4.96 -15.29 7.48
N ASP A 227 5.51 -15.24 6.28
CA ASP A 227 6.77 -15.91 5.97
C ASP A 227 7.86 -15.38 6.92
N LYS A 228 8.52 -16.29 7.64
CA LYS A 228 9.63 -15.98 8.57
C LYS A 228 10.96 -16.58 8.13
N THR A 229 11.07 -17.10 6.90
CA THR A 229 12.26 -17.81 6.39
C THR A 229 13.50 -16.93 6.15
N SER A 230 13.39 -15.61 6.31
CA SER A 230 14.52 -14.68 6.20
C SER A 230 14.71 -13.93 7.51
N GLU A 231 15.73 -14.31 8.27
CA GLU A 231 16.09 -13.64 9.53
C GLU A 231 16.38 -12.16 9.33
N LEU A 232 17.14 -11.83 8.27
CA LEU A 232 17.46 -10.44 7.92
C LEU A 232 16.19 -9.61 7.64
N ARG A 233 15.22 -10.15 6.89
CA ARG A 233 13.93 -9.50 6.65
C ARG A 233 13.16 -9.32 7.97
N ASN A 234 13.11 -10.34 8.81
CA ASN A 234 12.42 -10.28 10.09
C ASN A 234 13.02 -9.22 11.01
N ALA A 235 14.36 -9.08 11.02
CA ALA A 235 15.06 -8.08 11.81
C ALA A 235 14.73 -6.65 11.35
N VAL A 236 14.76 -6.36 10.05
CA VAL A 236 14.42 -5.01 9.57
C VAL A 236 12.93 -4.67 9.74
N VAL A 237 12.05 -5.65 9.57
CA VAL A 237 10.61 -5.47 9.82
C VAL A 237 10.39 -5.15 11.29
N ARG A 238 11.02 -5.91 12.21
CA ARG A 238 10.99 -5.58 13.64
C ARG A 238 11.50 -4.17 13.90
N ASN A 239 12.66 -3.80 13.38
CA ASN A 239 13.23 -2.46 13.59
C ASN A 239 12.27 -1.37 13.12
N THR A 240 11.64 -1.55 11.95
CA THR A 240 10.64 -0.60 11.42
C THR A 240 9.39 -0.53 12.31
N ILE A 241 8.93 -1.64 12.88
CA ILE A 241 7.77 -1.62 13.80
C ILE A 241 8.03 -0.76 15.04
N TYR A 242 9.28 -0.71 15.53
CA TYR A 242 9.67 0.13 16.67
C TYR A 242 9.94 1.60 16.30
N THR A 243 9.91 2.00 15.03
CA THR A 243 10.11 3.41 14.66
C THR A 243 8.83 4.22 14.82
N LYS A 244 8.77 5.06 15.87
CA LYS A 244 7.61 5.93 16.15
C LYS A 244 7.25 6.87 15.01
N PHE A 245 8.25 7.37 14.27
CA PHE A 245 8.07 8.22 13.11
C PHE A 245 8.88 7.67 11.94
N ARG A 246 8.40 7.87 10.70
CA ARG A 246 9.09 7.42 9.47
C ARG A 246 10.58 7.76 9.50
N ALA A 247 11.42 6.75 9.45
CA ALA A 247 12.87 6.84 9.40
C ALA A 247 13.40 6.42 8.02
N LYS A 248 14.58 6.92 7.64
CA LYS A 248 15.21 6.58 6.35
C LYS A 248 15.63 5.13 6.23
N THR A 249 15.66 4.39 7.33
CA THR A 249 16.02 2.97 7.41
C THR A 249 14.81 2.05 7.33
N ASP A 250 13.59 2.59 7.39
CA ASP A 250 12.37 1.80 7.39
C ASP A 250 12.18 1.06 6.06
N VAL A 251 11.48 -0.07 6.13
CA VAL A 251 10.88 -0.76 4.98
C VAL A 251 9.38 -0.47 4.91
N SER A 252 8.70 -0.88 3.83
CA SER A 252 7.26 -0.68 3.66
C SER A 252 6.57 -1.93 3.15
N HIS A 253 5.23 -1.91 3.07
CA HIS A 253 4.43 -3.03 2.56
C HIS A 253 4.86 -3.52 1.15
N TYR A 254 5.54 -2.67 0.36
CA TYR A 254 6.11 -3.04 -0.94
C TYR A 254 7.15 -4.16 -0.85
N LEU A 255 7.79 -4.35 0.31
CA LEU A 255 8.66 -5.50 0.56
C LEU A 255 7.97 -6.83 0.21
N TYR A 256 6.72 -7.00 0.65
CA TYR A 256 5.94 -8.21 0.40
C TYR A 256 5.45 -8.31 -1.04
N ARG A 257 5.09 -7.17 -1.66
CA ARG A 257 4.79 -7.12 -3.10
C ARG A 257 6.00 -7.59 -3.93
N TYR A 258 7.18 -7.06 -3.66
CA TYR A 258 8.39 -7.40 -4.41
C TYR A 258 8.76 -8.87 -4.24
N GLN A 259 8.58 -9.42 -3.05
CA GLN A 259 8.73 -10.84 -2.82
C GLN A 259 7.77 -11.68 -3.67
N ASN A 260 6.49 -11.27 -3.80
CA ASN A 260 5.53 -11.96 -4.67
C ASN A 260 5.96 -11.91 -6.14
N LEU A 261 6.40 -10.74 -6.63
CA LEU A 261 6.90 -10.59 -8.01
C LEU A 261 8.10 -11.49 -8.29
N LEU A 262 9.08 -11.51 -7.40
CA LEU A 262 10.30 -12.33 -7.53
C LEU A 262 10.02 -13.82 -7.45
N ASN A 263 9.05 -14.23 -6.64
CA ASN A 263 8.68 -15.63 -6.45
C ASN A 263 7.55 -16.10 -7.39
N ASN A 264 7.16 -15.29 -8.38
CA ASN A 264 6.08 -15.60 -9.32
C ASN A 264 4.71 -15.86 -8.67
N LYS A 265 4.47 -15.29 -7.48
CA LYS A 265 3.20 -15.39 -6.74
C LYS A 265 2.24 -14.26 -7.13
N PHE A 266 1.98 -14.11 -8.42
CA PHE A 266 1.04 -13.13 -8.95
C PHE A 266 0.54 -13.55 -10.34
N THR A 267 -0.61 -13.02 -10.74
CA THR A 267 -1.15 -13.14 -12.10
C THR A 267 -0.79 -11.88 -12.90
N PRO A 268 -0.05 -12.02 -14.02
CA PRO A 268 0.48 -10.88 -14.76
C PRO A 268 -0.62 -10.15 -15.56
N ARG A 269 -1.00 -8.95 -15.14
CA ARG A 269 -1.89 -8.06 -15.89
C ARG A 269 -1.66 -6.60 -15.48
N GLN A 270 -1.58 -5.70 -16.45
CA GLN A 270 -1.42 -4.27 -16.22
C GLN A 270 -2.70 -3.53 -16.61
N TYR A 271 -3.35 -2.88 -15.64
CA TYR A 271 -4.51 -2.05 -15.89
C TYR A 271 -4.12 -0.58 -16.01
N ASN A 272 -4.75 0.13 -16.95
CA ASN A 272 -4.62 1.59 -17.15
C ASN A 272 -5.93 2.31 -16.81
N ASP A 273 -6.59 1.87 -15.74
CA ASP A 273 -7.94 2.25 -15.33
C ASP A 273 -7.96 3.18 -14.09
N HIS A 274 -6.89 3.92 -13.88
CA HIS A 274 -6.67 4.71 -12.68
C HIS A 274 -6.15 6.11 -12.98
N TYR A 275 -6.39 7.02 -12.04
CA TYR A 275 -5.82 8.36 -12.03
C TYR A 275 -5.27 8.68 -10.64
N SER A 276 -4.12 9.35 -10.60
CA SER A 276 -3.57 9.96 -9.39
C SER A 276 -3.49 11.46 -9.62
N ILE A 277 -4.19 12.23 -8.79
CA ILE A 277 -4.36 13.67 -8.98
C ILE A 277 -3.77 14.36 -7.76
N TYR A 278 -2.78 15.22 -7.99
CA TYR A 278 -2.22 16.06 -6.94
C TYR A 278 -3.02 17.37 -6.85
N VAL A 279 -3.96 17.44 -5.91
CA VAL A 279 -4.83 18.61 -5.74
C VAL A 279 -4.09 19.71 -4.96
N LYS A 280 -3.63 20.74 -5.67
CA LYS A 280 -3.04 21.94 -5.06
C LYS A 280 -4.06 23.01 -4.70
N ASN A 281 -5.12 23.10 -5.51
CA ASN A 281 -6.12 24.16 -5.44
C ASN A 281 -7.48 23.62 -5.87
N VAL A 282 -8.52 23.89 -5.08
CA VAL A 282 -9.91 23.49 -5.36
C VAL A 282 -10.41 24.07 -6.69
N ASN A 283 -10.04 25.31 -7.01
CA ASN A 283 -10.45 25.95 -8.27
C ASN A 283 -9.83 25.26 -9.49
N GLU A 284 -8.56 24.84 -9.39
CA GLU A 284 -7.89 24.09 -10.45
C GLU A 284 -8.51 22.69 -10.60
N PHE A 285 -8.83 22.03 -9.49
CA PHE A 285 -9.52 20.75 -9.50
C PHE A 285 -10.89 20.85 -10.18
N ASN A 286 -11.70 21.85 -9.80
CA ASN A 286 -13.03 22.08 -10.38
C ASN A 286 -12.98 22.36 -11.89
N LYS A 287 -11.99 23.12 -12.36
CA LYS A 287 -11.79 23.36 -13.80
C LYS A 287 -11.50 22.07 -14.58
N ASN A 288 -10.77 21.13 -13.96
CA ASN A 288 -10.37 19.87 -14.59
C ASN A 288 -11.30 18.70 -14.26
N ILE A 289 -12.37 18.90 -13.49
CA ILE A 289 -13.20 17.82 -12.97
C ILE A 289 -13.77 16.95 -14.11
N LYS A 290 -14.29 17.58 -15.16
CA LYS A 290 -14.83 16.85 -16.33
C LYS A 290 -13.77 15.96 -16.98
N LYS A 291 -12.51 16.41 -17.08
CA LYS A 291 -11.41 15.61 -17.65
C LYS A 291 -11.10 14.37 -16.81
N TYR A 292 -11.19 14.47 -15.49
CA TYR A 292 -10.93 13.34 -14.59
C TYR A 292 -12.06 12.30 -14.63
N PHE A 293 -13.30 12.74 -14.90
CA PHE A 293 -14.49 11.89 -14.84
C PHE A 293 -15.10 11.54 -16.22
N SER A 294 -14.59 12.10 -17.32
CA SER A 294 -15.12 11.81 -18.67
C SER A 294 -14.63 10.49 -19.26
N ASN A 295 -13.48 10.00 -18.78
CA ASN A 295 -12.83 8.79 -19.28
C ASN A 295 -12.76 7.67 -18.24
N THR A 296 -13.20 7.93 -17.00
CA THR A 296 -13.25 6.91 -15.95
C THR A 296 -14.47 6.07 -16.06
#